data_AF-C0HE11-F1
#
_entry.id   AF-C0HE11-F1
#
_cell.length_a   1.000
_cell.length_b   1.000
_cell.length_c   1.000
_cell.angle_alpha   90.00
_cell.angle_beta   90.00
_cell.angle_gamma   90.00
#
_symmetry.space_group_name_H-M   'P 1'
#
loop_
_entity.id
_entity.type
_entity.pdbx_description
1 polymer ?
#
loop_
_entity_poly.entity_id
_entity_poly.type
_entity_poly.pdbx_seq_one_letter_code
_entity_poly.pdbx_strand_id
1 'polypeptide(L)'
;MTHFTDTVSSLQDANLTVFLGVLKNEFMNLGFDFFADPTIEIVTYSWAVLADGLVTDYPATAASYFRSPCSDMNLNLSYSILPAQPGALVNLAAPGTLAPAGAPAPLLQPSDVVDPPLPPVKAVITADAPAPEAADNTSSASSSNAGNGLLWAAIVALLSLSFLR
;
A
#
# COMPACT_ATOMS: atom_id res chain seq x y z
N MET A 1 20.80 -3.18 -5.39
CA MET A 1 20.30 -4.43 -6.01
C MET A 1 18.80 -4.49 -5.81
N THR A 2 17.98 -3.93 -6.70
CA THR A 2 16.52 -4.20 -6.72
C THR A 2 16.21 -5.52 -7.44
N HIS A 3 17.24 -6.35 -7.57
CA HIS A 3 17.23 -7.70 -8.09
C HIS A 3 17.79 -8.63 -7.01
N PHE A 4 17.22 -8.56 -5.81
CA PHE A 4 17.60 -9.50 -4.74
C PHE A 4 17.09 -10.91 -5.07
N THR A 5 16.01 -11.01 -5.84
CA THR A 5 15.41 -12.26 -6.34
C THR A 5 14.70 -12.04 -7.67
N ASP A 6 14.75 -13.01 -8.59
CA ASP A 6 14.03 -13.05 -9.87
C ASP A 6 12.56 -13.49 -9.76
N THR A 7 11.97 -13.40 -8.57
CA THR A 7 10.67 -14.02 -8.29
C THR A 7 9.54 -13.37 -9.07
N VAL A 8 9.48 -12.04 -9.09
CA VAL A 8 8.42 -11.29 -9.77
C VAL A 8 8.47 -11.52 -11.27
N SER A 9 9.65 -11.37 -11.88
CA SER A 9 9.87 -11.64 -13.30
C SER A 9 9.54 -13.08 -13.67
N SER A 10 9.98 -14.06 -12.88
CA SER A 10 9.69 -15.48 -13.13
C SER A 10 8.20 -15.81 -13.05
N LEU A 11 7.46 -15.16 -12.14
CA LEU A 11 6.00 -15.34 -12.03
C LEU A 11 5.26 -14.68 -13.20
N GLN A 12 5.70 -13.48 -13.60
CA GLN A 12 5.15 -12.77 -14.76
C GLN A 12 5.43 -13.53 -16.07
N ASP A 13 6.63 -14.10 -16.23
CA ASP A 13 7.01 -14.97 -17.36
C ASP A 13 6.16 -16.26 -17.40
N ALA A 14 5.70 -16.73 -16.24
CA ALA A 14 4.73 -17.82 -16.11
C ALA A 14 3.27 -17.37 -16.31
N ASN A 15 3.04 -16.13 -16.75
CA ASN A 15 1.74 -15.52 -17.02
C ASN A 15 0.85 -15.41 -15.77
N LEU A 16 1.46 -15.21 -14.60
CA LEU A 16 0.78 -14.96 -13.34
C LEU A 16 0.80 -13.47 -13.01
N THR A 17 -0.35 -12.94 -12.57
CA THR A 17 -0.45 -11.57 -12.06
C THR A 17 0.08 -11.52 -10.63
N VAL A 18 1.09 -10.68 -10.39
CA VAL A 18 1.76 -10.54 -9.11
C VAL A 18 1.23 -9.31 -8.39
N PHE A 19 0.60 -9.54 -7.24
CA PHE A 19 0.19 -8.48 -6.32
C PHE A 19 1.12 -8.49 -5.10
N LEU A 20 1.72 -7.35 -4.79
CA LEU A 20 2.48 -7.17 -3.56
C LEU A 20 1.54 -6.76 -2.44
N GLY A 21 1.58 -7.47 -1.32
CA GLY A 21 0.74 -7.20 -0.17
C GLY A 21 1.51 -7.31 1.14
N VAL A 22 0.92 -6.72 2.18
CA VAL A 22 1.44 -6.60 3.55
C VAL A 22 2.49 -5.50 3.67
N LEU A 23 2.01 -4.26 3.81
CA LEU A 23 2.83 -3.09 4.11
C LEU A 23 3.01 -2.97 5.62
N LYS A 24 4.00 -3.67 6.13
CA LYS A 24 4.22 -3.75 7.56
C LYS A 24 5.18 -2.67 7.97
N ASN A 25 4.63 -1.63 8.57
CA ASN A 25 5.39 -0.63 9.30
C ASN A 25 5.94 -1.25 10.60
N GLU A 26 6.98 -2.09 10.52
CA GLU A 26 7.62 -2.70 11.69
C GLU A 26 8.96 -1.99 11.95
N PHE A 27 8.95 -1.07 12.90
CA PHE A 27 10.15 -0.29 13.20
C PHE A 27 11.18 -1.12 13.98
N MET A 28 12.29 -1.48 13.34
CA MET A 28 13.50 -1.94 14.05
C MET A 28 14.41 -0.78 14.49
N ASN A 29 14.36 0.39 13.83
CA ASN A 29 15.11 1.62 14.17
C ASN A 29 14.53 2.83 13.37
N LEU A 30 14.76 4.07 13.84
CA LEU A 30 14.39 5.35 13.22
C LEU A 30 14.84 5.51 11.74
N GLY A 31 15.97 4.92 11.35
CA GLY A 31 16.37 4.93 9.94
C GLY A 31 15.40 4.13 9.06
N PHE A 32 14.92 2.99 9.55
CA PHE A 32 13.90 2.20 8.86
C PHE A 32 12.54 2.91 8.90
N ASP A 33 12.28 3.76 9.90
CA ASP A 33 11.04 4.54 9.99
C ASP A 33 10.85 5.48 8.79
N PHE A 34 11.90 6.23 8.43
CA PHE A 34 11.85 7.11 7.27
C PHE A 34 11.58 6.37 5.94
N PHE A 35 12.19 5.20 5.75
CA PHE A 35 11.96 4.37 4.56
C PHE A 35 10.67 3.52 4.64
N ALA A 36 10.04 3.46 5.82
CA ALA A 36 8.74 2.85 6.04
C ALA A 36 7.58 3.86 5.92
N ASP A 37 7.84 5.08 5.44
CA ASP A 37 6.78 5.98 5.00
C ASP A 37 5.94 5.29 3.90
N PRO A 38 4.61 5.27 4.03
CA PRO A 38 3.75 4.55 3.09
C PRO A 38 3.95 5.02 1.64
N THR A 39 4.29 6.28 1.41
CA THR A 39 4.57 6.80 0.06
C THR A 39 5.84 6.18 -0.51
N ILE A 40 6.93 6.14 0.25
CA ILE A 40 8.20 5.54 -0.17
C ILE A 40 8.02 4.05 -0.44
N GLU A 41 7.24 3.37 0.40
CA GLU A 41 6.93 1.96 0.23
C GLU A 41 6.15 1.69 -1.07
N ILE A 42 5.08 2.46 -1.32
CA ILE A 42 4.29 2.41 -2.55
C ILE A 42 5.18 2.66 -3.78
N VAL A 43 6.02 3.69 -3.75
CA VAL A 43 6.94 4.02 -4.86
C VAL A 43 7.92 2.86 -5.10
N THR A 44 8.45 2.29 -4.03
CA THR A 44 9.41 1.18 -4.10
C THR A 44 8.77 -0.05 -4.74
N TYR A 45 7.58 -0.43 -4.33
CA TYR A 45 6.90 -1.59 -4.92
C TYR A 45 6.45 -1.35 -6.36
N SER A 46 6.11 -0.11 -6.70
CA SER A 46 5.70 0.25 -8.07
C SER A 46 6.88 0.25 -9.05
N TRP A 47 8.06 0.73 -8.62
CA TRP A 47 9.16 1.04 -9.55
C TRP A 47 10.44 0.24 -9.33
N ALA A 48 10.70 -0.23 -8.10
CA ALA A 48 11.85 -1.09 -7.84
C ALA A 48 11.52 -2.58 -8.00
N VAL A 49 10.29 -2.99 -7.65
CA VAL A 49 9.87 -4.40 -7.68
C VAL A 49 9.01 -4.73 -8.91
N LEU A 50 8.36 -3.73 -9.53
CA LEU A 50 7.62 -3.86 -10.79
C LEU A 50 6.47 -4.89 -10.74
N ALA A 51 5.73 -4.92 -9.63
CA ALA A 51 4.54 -5.76 -9.51
C ALA A 51 3.35 -5.21 -10.32
N ASP A 52 2.42 -6.09 -10.66
CA ASP A 52 1.22 -5.74 -11.44
C ASP A 52 0.19 -4.97 -10.61
N GLY A 53 0.24 -5.12 -9.29
CA GLY A 53 -0.62 -4.38 -8.37
C GLY A 53 -0.13 -4.43 -6.94
N LEU A 54 -0.76 -3.60 -6.10
CA LEU A 54 -0.48 -3.55 -4.67
C LEU A 54 -1.74 -3.68 -3.84
N VAL A 55 -1.62 -4.36 -2.70
CA VAL A 55 -2.64 -4.48 -1.66
C VAL A 55 -2.14 -3.69 -0.45
N THR A 56 -2.85 -2.61 -0.11
CA THR A 56 -2.39 -1.62 0.87
C THR A 56 -3.39 -1.23 1.94
N ASP A 57 -2.91 -1.06 3.17
CA ASP A 57 -3.66 -0.43 4.27
C ASP A 57 -3.73 1.10 4.14
N TYR A 58 -2.98 1.68 3.19
CA TYR A 58 -2.93 3.11 2.90
C TYR A 58 -3.49 3.44 1.50
N PRO A 59 -4.75 3.07 1.18
CA PRO A 59 -5.31 3.23 -0.16
C PRO A 59 -5.41 4.70 -0.58
N ALA A 60 -5.63 5.62 0.35
CA ALA A 60 -5.65 7.05 0.06
C ALA A 60 -4.27 7.57 -0.39
N THR A 61 -3.19 7.12 0.27
CA THR A 61 -1.81 7.48 -0.09
C THR A 61 -1.45 6.92 -1.46
N ALA A 62 -1.75 5.65 -1.73
CA ALA A 62 -1.52 5.04 -3.03
C ALA A 62 -2.28 5.78 -4.14
N ALA A 63 -3.55 6.07 -3.92
CA ALA A 63 -4.37 6.76 -4.89
C ALA A 63 -3.95 8.23 -5.10
N SER A 64 -3.31 8.86 -4.10
CA SER A 64 -2.68 10.19 -4.25
C SER A 64 -1.39 10.10 -5.06
N TYR A 65 -0.52 9.13 -4.76
CA TYR A 65 0.73 8.93 -5.48
C TYR A 65 0.50 8.66 -6.96
N PHE A 66 -0.36 7.69 -7.31
CA PHE A 66 -0.64 7.32 -8.71
C PHE A 66 -1.40 8.38 -9.53
N ARG A 67 -2.00 9.37 -8.86
CA ARG A 67 -2.60 10.53 -9.55
C ARG A 67 -1.64 11.71 -9.66
N SER A 68 -0.49 11.64 -8.98
CA SER A 68 0.52 12.69 -9.00
C SER A 68 1.50 12.48 -10.16
N PRO A 69 2.17 13.54 -10.65
CA PRO A 69 3.25 13.38 -11.63
C PRO A 69 4.42 12.50 -11.15
N CYS A 70 4.60 12.36 -9.83
CA CYS A 70 5.68 11.55 -9.25
C CYS A 70 5.51 10.04 -9.52
N SER A 71 4.33 9.60 -9.97
CA SER A 71 4.12 8.22 -10.38
C SER A 71 4.52 7.94 -11.82
N ASP A 72 5.00 8.91 -12.60
CA ASP A 72 5.57 8.66 -13.92
C ASP A 72 7.07 8.97 -13.90
N MET A 73 7.88 7.91 -13.80
CA MET A 73 9.34 8.03 -13.71
C MET A 73 10.00 8.52 -15.01
N ASN A 74 9.24 8.63 -16.11
CA ASN A 74 9.75 9.16 -17.38
C ASN A 74 9.64 10.69 -17.46
N LEU A 75 8.91 11.32 -16.56
CA LEU A 75 8.79 12.78 -16.52
C LEU A 75 10.05 13.40 -15.91
N ASN A 76 10.58 14.43 -16.59
CA ASN A 76 11.68 15.23 -16.06
C ASN A 76 11.15 16.28 -15.07
N LEU A 77 10.89 15.85 -13.84
CA LEU A 77 10.41 16.70 -12.76
C LEU A 77 11.58 17.27 -11.95
N SER A 78 11.42 18.50 -11.45
CA SER A 78 12.39 19.12 -10.55
C SER A 78 12.45 18.47 -9.16
N TYR A 79 11.41 17.72 -8.81
CA TYR A 79 11.32 16.90 -7.61
C TYR A 79 10.61 15.59 -7.96
N SER A 80 11.10 14.47 -7.44
CA SER A 80 10.47 13.16 -7.59
C SER A 80 10.58 12.39 -6.28
N ILE A 81 9.58 11.57 -6.01
CA ILE A 81 9.62 10.60 -4.91
C ILE A 81 10.26 9.35 -5.49
N LEU A 82 11.47 9.05 -5.05
CA LEU A 82 12.26 7.95 -5.58
C LEU A 82 12.11 6.69 -4.72
N PRO A 83 12.21 5.49 -5.32
CA PRO A 83 12.25 4.23 -4.59
C PRO A 83 13.35 4.21 -3.53
N ALA A 84 13.09 3.50 -2.43
CA ALA A 84 14.11 3.18 -1.45
C ALA A 84 15.21 2.35 -2.13
N GLN A 85 16.44 2.88 -2.15
CA GLN A 85 17.54 2.16 -2.78
C GLN A 85 18.09 1.08 -1.84
N PRO A 86 18.22 -0.19 -2.28
CA PRO A 86 18.75 -1.25 -1.46
C PRO A 86 20.15 -0.92 -0.93
N GLY A 87 20.34 -1.05 0.37
CA GLY A 87 21.59 -0.72 1.05
C GLY A 87 21.81 0.78 1.32
N ALA A 88 20.89 1.67 0.94
CA ALA A 88 21.03 3.11 1.22
C ALA A 88 21.20 3.42 2.71
N LEU A 89 20.54 2.64 3.58
CA LEU A 89 20.68 2.75 5.03
C LEU A 89 22.11 2.48 5.54
N VAL A 90 22.85 1.61 4.86
CA VAL A 90 24.25 1.30 5.21
C VAL A 90 25.11 2.55 5.06
N ASN A 91 24.81 3.39 4.06
CA ASN A 91 25.53 4.63 3.79
C ASN A 91 25.19 5.75 4.77
N LEU A 92 24.12 5.62 5.55
CA LEU A 92 23.72 6.59 6.57
C LEU A 92 24.40 6.33 7.92
N ALA A 93 24.92 5.12 8.13
CA ALA A 93 25.67 4.78 9.34
C ALA A 93 27.02 5.51 9.37
N ALA A 94 27.45 5.93 10.56
CA ALA A 94 28.78 6.50 10.72
C ALA A 94 29.86 5.44 10.43
N PRO A 95 31.03 5.85 9.90
CA PRO A 95 32.11 4.89 9.61
C PRO A 95 32.47 4.08 10.87
N GLY A 96 32.42 2.75 10.76
CA GLY A 96 32.73 1.84 11.86
C GLY A 96 31.59 1.58 12.86
N THR A 97 30.39 2.13 12.66
CA THR A 97 29.24 1.88 13.55
C THR A 97 28.31 0.77 13.06
N LEU A 98 28.56 0.21 11.87
CA LEU A 98 27.81 -0.93 11.38
C LEU A 98 28.15 -2.16 12.22
N ALA A 99 27.12 -2.90 12.64
CA ALA A 99 27.33 -4.20 13.25
C ALA A 99 28.06 -5.12 12.26
N PRO A 100 28.93 -6.03 12.74
CA PRO A 100 29.49 -7.08 11.89
C PRO A 100 28.37 -7.80 11.13
N ALA A 101 28.60 -8.11 9.86
CA ALA A 101 27.65 -8.90 9.09
C ALA A 101 27.33 -10.19 9.87
N GLY A 102 26.04 -10.45 10.10
CA GLY A 102 25.59 -11.69 10.72
C GLY A 102 26.01 -12.90 9.88
N ALA A 103 26.09 -14.07 10.51
CA ALA A 103 26.26 -15.31 9.77
C ALA A 103 25.12 -15.47 8.75
N PRO A 104 25.36 -16.07 7.57
CA PRO A 104 24.30 -16.36 6.61
C PRO A 104 23.14 -17.12 7.27
N ALA A 105 21.90 -16.78 6.88
CA ALA A 105 20.74 -17.52 7.35
C ALA A 105 20.91 -19.03 7.04
N PRO A 106 20.54 -19.93 7.96
CA PRO A 106 20.60 -21.37 7.70
C PRO A 106 19.79 -21.75 6.46
N LEU A 107 20.25 -22.76 5.72
CA LEU A 107 19.47 -23.31 4.61
C LEU A 107 18.19 -23.95 5.15
N LEU A 108 17.04 -23.52 4.60
CA LEU A 108 15.75 -24.12 4.91
C LEU A 108 15.79 -25.62 4.62
N GLN A 109 15.50 -26.43 5.63
CA GLN A 109 15.29 -27.86 5.51
C GLN A 109 13.81 -28.15 5.22
N PRO A 110 13.48 -29.31 4.62
CA PRO A 110 12.09 -29.69 4.42
C PRO A 110 11.26 -29.65 5.71
N SER A 111 11.86 -29.99 6.86
CA SER A 111 11.22 -29.92 8.18
C SER A 111 10.81 -28.50 8.60
N ASP A 112 11.44 -27.46 8.06
CA ASP A 112 11.18 -26.06 8.43
C ASP A 112 9.95 -25.50 7.72
N VAL A 113 9.46 -26.18 6.67
CA VAL A 113 8.30 -25.80 5.85
C VAL A 113 7.08 -26.67 6.17
N VAL A 114 7.26 -27.79 6.89
CA VAL A 114 6.16 -28.68 7.26
C VAL A 114 5.36 -28.04 8.38
N ASP A 115 4.23 -27.42 8.01
CA ASP A 115 3.26 -26.95 8.99
C ASP A 115 2.69 -28.13 9.80
N PRO A 116 2.62 -28.02 11.14
CA PRO A 116 1.93 -29.01 11.96
C PRO A 116 0.47 -29.17 11.52
N PRO A 117 -0.11 -30.38 11.65
CA PRO A 117 -1.51 -30.57 11.34
C PRO A 117 -2.38 -29.58 12.13
N LEU A 118 -3.32 -28.94 11.43
CA LEU A 118 -4.26 -28.01 12.05
C LEU A 118 -4.97 -28.70 13.23
N PRO A 119 -5.16 -28.02 14.37
CA PRO A 119 -5.89 -28.59 15.48
C PRO A 119 -7.32 -28.95 15.04
N PRO A 120 -7.90 -30.03 15.59
CA PRO A 120 -9.23 -30.48 15.20
C PRO A 120 -10.27 -29.39 15.48
N VAL A 121 -11.02 -29.01 14.43
CA VAL A 121 -12.15 -28.09 14.55
C VAL A 121 -13.26 -28.81 15.30
N LYS A 122 -13.54 -28.38 16.53
CA LYS A 122 -14.74 -28.82 17.24
C LYS A 122 -15.94 -28.22 16.52
N ALA A 123 -16.80 -29.05 15.94
CA ALA A 123 -18.06 -28.59 15.39
C ALA A 123 -18.81 -27.83 16.51
N VAL A 124 -19.02 -26.53 16.31
CA VAL A 124 -20.07 -25.82 17.04
C VAL A 124 -21.36 -26.42 16.49
N ILE A 125 -21.95 -27.34 17.24
CA ILE A 125 -23.35 -27.67 17.03
C ILE A 125 -24.09 -26.37 17.33
N THR A 126 -24.56 -25.71 16.28
CA THR A 126 -25.63 -24.72 16.36
C THR A 126 -26.78 -25.40 17.10
N ALA A 127 -26.89 -25.14 18.40
CA ALA A 127 -28.19 -25.15 19.04
C ALA A 127 -29.00 -24.06 18.32
N ASP A 128 -30.11 -24.48 17.71
CA ASP A 128 -31.04 -23.70 16.90
C ASP A 128 -30.88 -22.18 17.01
N ALA A 129 -30.23 -21.59 15.99
CA ALA A 129 -30.47 -20.19 15.70
C ALA A 129 -31.90 -20.08 15.14
N PRO A 130 -32.74 -19.14 15.62
CA PRO A 130 -34.05 -18.90 15.01
C PRO A 130 -33.84 -18.58 13.53
N ALA A 131 -34.75 -19.08 12.69
CA ALA A 131 -34.74 -18.82 11.26
C ALA A 131 -34.57 -17.32 10.96
N PRO A 132 -33.77 -16.94 9.94
CA PRO A 132 -33.74 -15.55 9.51
C PRO A 132 -35.13 -15.19 8.97
N GLU A 133 -35.75 -14.16 9.55
CA GLU A 133 -36.93 -13.53 8.97
C GLU A 133 -36.60 -13.09 7.54
N ALA A 134 -37.61 -13.24 6.67
CA ALA A 134 -37.54 -12.88 5.26
C ALA A 134 -36.99 -11.45 5.09
N ALA A 135 -36.09 -11.31 4.12
CA ALA A 135 -35.52 -10.03 3.73
C ALA A 135 -36.65 -9.04 3.40
N ASP A 136 -36.73 -7.96 4.19
CA ASP A 136 -37.58 -6.84 3.90
C ASP A 136 -36.89 -5.99 2.82
N ASN A 137 -37.36 -6.14 1.58
CA ASN A 137 -36.90 -5.38 0.41
C ASN A 137 -37.41 -3.94 0.51
N THR A 138 -36.77 -3.12 1.33
CA THR A 138 -37.04 -1.68 1.37
C THR A 138 -35.75 -0.88 1.17
N SER A 139 -35.51 -0.54 -0.10
CA SER A 139 -35.10 0.79 -0.56
C SER A 139 -33.89 1.46 0.09
N SER A 140 -32.75 1.38 -0.61
CA SER A 140 -31.74 2.44 -0.79
C SER A 140 -31.74 3.60 0.21
N ALA A 141 -30.76 3.60 1.12
CA ALA A 141 -30.39 4.79 1.89
C ALA A 141 -29.93 5.88 0.92
N SER A 142 -30.76 6.92 0.81
CA SER A 142 -30.45 8.14 0.07
C SER A 142 -29.40 8.92 0.85
N SER A 143 -28.16 8.98 0.35
CA SER A 143 -27.18 9.94 0.85
C SER A 143 -27.61 11.34 0.41
N SER A 144 -28.10 12.15 1.35
CA SER A 144 -28.40 13.56 1.13
C SER A 144 -27.12 14.33 0.80
N ASN A 145 -26.92 14.67 -0.47
CA ASN A 145 -25.94 15.67 -0.91
C ASN A 145 -26.41 17.07 -0.48
N ALA A 146 -26.19 17.43 0.78
CA ALA A 146 -26.31 18.79 1.26
C ALA A 146 -24.96 19.50 1.12
N GLY A 147 -24.68 20.04 -0.07
CA GLY A 147 -23.38 20.67 -0.29
C GLY A 147 -23.17 21.36 -1.63
N ASN A 148 -24.20 21.94 -2.27
CA ASN A 148 -23.99 22.71 -3.52
C ASN A 148 -24.70 24.08 -3.58
N GLY A 149 -25.27 24.56 -2.47
CA GLY A 149 -26.00 25.82 -2.42
C GLY A 149 -25.17 27.09 -2.17
N LEU A 150 -23.94 26.95 -1.66
CA LEU A 150 -23.12 28.09 -1.22
C LEU A 150 -22.17 28.63 -2.31
N LEU A 151 -21.89 27.87 -3.36
CA LEU A 151 -20.96 28.31 -4.43
C LEU A 151 -21.63 29.21 -5.48
N TRP A 152 -22.92 29.02 -5.74
CA TRP A 152 -23.65 29.83 -6.74
C TRP A 152 -23.94 31.26 -6.25
N ALA A 153 -24.16 31.45 -4.94
CA ALA A 153 -24.38 32.77 -4.37
C ALA A 153 -23.12 33.67 -4.45
N ALA A 154 -21.93 33.08 -4.33
CA ALA A 154 -20.66 33.82 -4.45
C ALA A 154 -20.37 34.27 -5.89
N ILE A 155 -20.70 33.45 -6.88
CA ILE A 155 -20.49 33.77 -8.31
C ILE A 155 -21.42 34.92 -8.75
N VAL A 156 -22.67 34.95 -8.31
CA VAL A 156 -23.62 36.02 -8.66
C VAL A 156 -23.24 37.36 -7.99
N ALA A 157 -22.72 37.33 -6.75
CA ALA A 157 -22.25 38.53 -6.07
C ALA A 157 -21.02 39.15 -6.77
N LEU A 158 -20.05 38.33 -7.20
CA LEU A 158 -18.86 38.78 -7.93
C LEU A 158 -19.18 39.36 -9.31
N LEU A 159 -20.15 38.78 -10.04
CA LEU A 159 -20.59 39.30 -11.33
C LEU A 159 -21.33 40.63 -11.21
N SER A 160 -22.10 40.84 -10.13
CA SER A 160 -22.83 42.11 -9.93
C SER A 160 -21.91 43.30 -9.61
N LEU A 161 -20.74 43.06 -8.97
CA LEU A 161 -19.76 44.10 -8.69
C LEU A 161 -19.00 44.57 -9.95
N SER A 162 -18.87 43.72 -10.96
CA SER A 162 -18.24 44.09 -12.24
C SER A 162 -19.11 44.96 -13.16
N PHE A 163 -20.42 45.10 -12.88
CA PHE A 163 -21.31 45.98 -13.65
C PHE A 163 -21.54 47.35 -13.00
N LEU A 164 -20.92 47.62 -11.85
CA LEU A 164 -21.04 48.90 -11.14
C LEU A 164 -19.72 49.71 -11.14
N ARG A 165 -18.97 49.62 -12.24
CA ARG A 165 -17.84 50.50 -12.54
C ARG A 165 -18.00 51.15 -13.91
#